data_AF-A0A849FIP6-F1
#
_entry.id   AF-A0A849FIP6-F1
#
_cell.length_a   1.000
_cell.length_b   1.000
_cell.length_c   1.000
_cell.angle_alpha   90.00
_cell.angle_beta   90.00
_cell.angle_gamma   90.00
#
_symmetry.space_group_name_H-M   'P 1'
#
loop_
_entity.id
_entity.type
_entity.pdbx_description
1 polymer ?
#
loop_
_entity_poly.entity_id
_entity_poly.type
_entity_poly.pdbx_seq_one_letter_code
_entity_poly.pdbx_strand_id
1 'polypeptide(L)'
;MTIIDKYILKRYLVTFAVMLLLFVPIGIMANLAEQIGKMIDNDAPTNAIIIYYVNFTIYVGSLLFPIFLFLSIIFFTSKLASNTEIVAILSSGVSFNRFLRPYIIGATIIAILMLVMAMFIVPNASKGYNEFIFKYLKKGKQDRITSNIFNQLNENDFIYVSSFDPVRKNANKFTFERFNDDNTLDFKISANSIRWVEKDSIYRLIKYKKRKIIGDSAIIETKNRLDTLFTFKIDDLTPVSYIAETKNLYELNKFIADQRRKGASNINTYVLVKYRRWALPLTAFILTIIAVAVSSVKRRGGMGVNLAFGIGVAFIYIFFDKVFGTLAQQTGFSPSLAVIIPNIIFGILAFYLLQNAKR
;
A
#
# COMPACT_ATOMS: atom_id res chain seq x y z
N MET A 1 -36.07 4.62 -2.15
CA MET A 1 -35.62 4.95 -0.78
C MET A 1 -36.79 5.59 -0.03
N THR A 2 -37.11 5.09 1.17
CA THR A 2 -38.10 5.71 2.06
C THR A 2 -37.54 6.95 2.78
N ILE A 3 -38.38 7.66 3.55
CA ILE A 3 -37.97 8.81 4.36
C ILE A 3 -36.88 8.40 5.37
N ILE A 4 -37.05 7.25 6.05
CA ILE A 4 -36.09 6.69 6.99
C ILE A 4 -34.75 6.39 6.30
N ASP A 5 -34.79 5.80 5.09
CA ASP A 5 -33.56 5.50 4.33
C ASP A 5 -32.76 6.77 4.06
N LYS A 6 -33.44 7.84 3.60
CA LYS A 6 -32.80 9.14 3.31
C LYS A 6 -32.26 9.81 4.57
N TYR A 7 -32.99 9.72 5.67
CA TYR A 7 -32.58 10.27 6.96
C TYR A 7 -31.29 9.61 7.47
N ILE A 8 -31.24 8.28 7.50
CA ILE A 8 -30.07 7.50 7.91
C ILE A 8 -28.89 7.79 6.98
N LEU A 9 -29.10 7.68 5.67
CA LEU A 9 -28.03 7.87 4.69
C LEU A 9 -27.41 9.28 4.77
N LYS A 10 -28.25 10.33 4.83
CA LYS A 10 -27.78 11.71 4.90
C LYS A 10 -26.95 11.94 6.17
N ARG A 11 -27.47 11.52 7.34
CA ARG A 11 -26.76 11.74 8.61
C ARG A 11 -25.46 10.94 8.70
N TYR A 12 -25.47 9.70 8.22
CA TYR A 12 -24.24 8.90 8.12
C TYR A 12 -23.18 9.58 7.23
N LEU A 13 -23.53 9.98 6.00
CA LEU A 13 -22.56 10.60 5.08
C LEU A 13 -22.04 11.95 5.59
N VAL A 14 -22.90 12.75 6.21
CA VAL A 14 -22.49 14.00 6.86
C VAL A 14 -21.53 13.70 8.03
N THR A 15 -21.82 12.69 8.84
CA THR A 15 -20.95 12.30 9.96
C THR A 15 -19.57 11.85 9.44
N PHE A 16 -19.54 11.08 8.35
CA PHE A 16 -18.30 10.70 7.67
C PHE A 16 -17.47 11.88 7.19
N ALA A 17 -18.11 12.84 6.50
CA ALA A 17 -17.43 14.05 6.06
C ALA A 17 -16.91 14.89 7.23
N VAL A 18 -17.68 15.03 8.31
CA VAL A 18 -17.27 15.74 9.54
C VAL A 18 -16.08 15.05 10.21
N MET A 19 -16.08 13.71 10.29
CA MET A 19 -14.95 12.97 10.84
C MET A 19 -13.69 13.20 10.00
N LEU A 20 -13.77 13.16 8.66
CA LEU A 20 -12.63 13.48 7.81
C LEU A 20 -12.12 14.91 8.04
N LEU A 21 -13.02 15.89 8.09
CA LEU A 21 -12.68 17.29 8.32
C LEU A 21 -12.00 17.50 9.68
N LEU A 22 -12.41 16.76 10.71
CA LEU A 22 -11.83 16.86 12.05
C LEU A 22 -10.47 16.17 12.15
N PHE A 23 -10.32 14.97 11.59
CA PHE A 23 -9.11 14.17 11.75
C PHE A 23 -7.97 14.53 10.78
N VAL A 24 -8.28 15.02 9.58
CA VAL A 24 -7.26 15.38 8.59
C VAL A 24 -6.32 16.48 9.11
N PRO A 25 -6.80 17.62 9.67
CA PRO A 25 -5.93 18.64 10.25
C PRO A 25 -5.08 18.12 11.41
N ILE A 26 -5.64 17.25 12.25
CA ILE A 26 -4.89 16.63 13.36
C ILE A 26 -3.75 15.78 12.81
N GLY A 27 -4.00 14.98 11.76
CA GLY A 27 -2.97 14.19 11.09
C GLY A 27 -1.87 15.04 10.45
N ILE A 28 -2.25 16.16 9.82
CA ILE A 28 -1.30 17.14 9.25
C ILE A 28 -0.42 17.72 10.36
N MET A 29 -1.03 18.21 11.44
CA MET A 29 -0.31 18.82 12.57
C MET A 29 0.65 17.84 13.24
N ALA A 30 0.22 16.60 13.47
CA ALA A 30 1.08 15.57 14.04
C ALA A 30 2.29 15.27 13.15
N ASN A 31 2.07 15.11 11.83
CA ASN A 31 3.16 14.87 10.89
C ASN A 31 4.10 16.08 10.76
N LEU A 32 3.55 17.29 10.77
CA LEU A 32 4.33 18.52 10.76
C LEU A 32 5.21 18.62 12.00
N ALA A 33 4.65 18.42 13.19
CA ALA A 33 5.41 18.44 14.44
C ALA A 33 6.59 17.44 14.42
N GLU A 34 6.39 16.26 13.83
CA GLU A 34 7.44 15.22 13.74
C GLU A 34 8.54 15.58 12.71
N GLN A 35 8.18 16.19 11.58
CA GLN A 35 9.08 16.33 10.42
C GLN A 35 9.60 17.76 10.19
N ILE A 36 9.04 18.78 10.85
CA ILE A 36 9.36 20.20 10.60
C ILE A 36 10.85 20.51 10.76
N GLY A 37 11.52 19.93 11.76
CA GLY A 37 12.97 20.11 11.94
C GLY A 37 13.76 19.67 10.69
N LYS A 38 13.45 18.49 10.13
CA LYS A 38 14.10 18.00 8.91
C LYS A 38 13.76 18.83 7.69
N MET A 39 12.56 19.39 7.61
CA MET A 39 12.18 20.28 6.50
C MET A 39 12.98 21.58 6.53
N ILE A 40 13.20 22.13 7.71
CA ILE A 40 14.02 23.34 7.92
C ILE A 40 15.49 23.02 7.62
N ASP A 41 16.05 21.95 8.20
CA ASP A 41 17.45 21.56 8.01
C ASP A 41 17.82 21.27 6.54
N ASN A 42 16.84 20.89 5.72
CA ASN A 42 17.03 20.55 4.31
C ASN A 42 16.56 21.65 3.34
N ASP A 43 16.29 22.85 3.85
CA ASP A 43 15.85 24.03 3.08
C ASP A 43 14.65 23.72 2.16
N ALA A 44 13.65 23.00 2.69
CA ALA A 44 12.47 22.65 1.92
C ALA A 44 11.63 23.90 1.60
N PRO A 45 11.38 24.23 0.33
CA PRO A 45 10.64 25.44 -0.03
C PRO A 45 9.17 25.32 0.41
N THR A 46 8.59 26.40 0.92
CA THR A 46 7.21 26.43 1.46
C THR A 46 6.17 25.92 0.47
N ASN A 47 6.31 26.25 -0.81
CA ASN A 47 5.41 25.73 -1.85
C ASN A 47 5.45 24.19 -1.95
N ALA A 48 6.64 23.58 -1.85
CA ALA A 48 6.76 22.13 -1.85
C ALA A 48 6.16 21.50 -0.59
N ILE A 49 6.25 22.19 0.57
CA ILE A 49 5.61 21.75 1.82
C ILE A 49 4.08 21.75 1.68
N ILE A 50 3.50 22.79 1.09
CA ILE A 50 2.04 22.88 0.87
C ILE A 50 1.58 21.74 -0.05
N ILE A 51 2.26 21.53 -1.19
CA ILE A 51 1.96 20.44 -2.13
C ILE A 51 2.14 19.07 -1.45
N TYR A 52 3.17 18.92 -0.61
CA TYR A 52 3.37 17.71 0.19
C TYR A 52 2.18 17.42 1.10
N TYR A 53 1.64 18.42 1.81
CA TYR A 53 0.50 18.21 2.69
C TYR A 53 -0.81 17.92 1.95
N VAL A 54 -1.01 18.52 0.77
CA VAL A 54 -2.15 18.12 -0.11
C VAL A 54 -2.03 16.65 -0.51
N ASN A 55 -0.84 16.21 -0.94
CA ASN A 55 -0.58 14.82 -1.30
C ASN A 55 -0.69 13.88 -0.09
N PHE A 56 -0.19 14.29 1.08
CA PHE A 56 -0.31 13.57 2.34
C PHE A 56 -1.77 13.36 2.72
N THR A 57 -2.60 14.40 2.64
CA THR A 57 -4.03 14.31 2.94
C THR A 57 -4.73 13.30 2.06
N ILE A 58 -4.44 13.29 0.75
CA ILE A 58 -5.06 12.33 -0.17
C ILE A 58 -4.55 10.92 0.12
N TYR A 59 -3.23 10.74 0.24
CA TYR A 59 -2.59 9.46 0.46
C TYR A 59 -3.00 8.84 1.81
N VAL A 60 -2.71 9.52 2.92
CA VAL A 60 -3.03 9.05 4.28
C VAL A 60 -4.53 9.06 4.54
N GLY A 61 -5.26 10.06 4.03
CA GLY A 61 -6.71 10.10 4.15
C GLY A 61 -7.35 8.86 3.54
N SER A 62 -6.93 8.45 2.34
CA SER A 62 -7.48 7.25 1.68
C SER A 62 -7.27 5.96 2.48
N LEU A 63 -6.16 5.84 3.21
CA LEU A 63 -5.88 4.70 4.10
C LEU A 63 -6.83 4.65 5.29
N LEU A 64 -7.29 5.81 5.76
CA LEU A 64 -8.17 5.94 6.92
C LEU A 64 -9.66 5.87 6.57
N PHE A 65 -10.04 5.93 5.29
CA PHE A 65 -11.45 5.92 4.87
C PHE A 65 -12.26 4.75 5.42
N PRO A 66 -11.79 3.48 5.41
CA PRO A 66 -12.58 2.36 5.94
C PRO A 66 -12.84 2.51 7.44
N ILE A 67 -11.87 3.06 8.17
CA ILE A 67 -11.95 3.31 9.60
C ILE A 67 -12.92 4.46 9.89
N PHE A 68 -12.84 5.56 9.14
CA PHE A 68 -13.78 6.67 9.33
C PHE A 68 -15.20 6.30 8.94
N LEU A 69 -15.39 5.50 7.89
CA LEU A 69 -16.69 4.92 7.55
C LEU A 69 -17.23 4.13 8.75
N PHE A 70 -16.39 3.27 9.32
CA PHE A 70 -16.74 2.44 10.46
C PHE A 70 -17.13 3.27 11.70
N LEU A 71 -16.27 4.21 12.10
CA LEU A 71 -16.49 5.09 13.24
C LEU A 71 -17.72 5.98 13.06
N SER A 72 -17.96 6.47 11.83
CA SER A 72 -19.12 7.31 11.53
C SER A 72 -20.43 6.55 11.73
N ILE A 73 -20.48 5.30 11.28
CA ILE A 73 -21.65 4.44 11.47
C ILE A 73 -21.84 4.16 12.94
N ILE A 74 -20.79 3.82 13.69
CA ILE A 74 -20.91 3.56 15.13
C ILE A 74 -21.41 4.80 15.86
N PHE A 75 -20.81 5.97 15.60
CA PHE A 75 -21.17 7.22 16.25
C PHE A 75 -22.64 7.56 15.99
N PHE A 76 -23.03 7.59 14.71
CA PHE A 76 -24.37 7.97 14.30
C PHE A 76 -25.43 6.96 14.79
N THR A 77 -25.18 5.67 14.57
CA THR A 77 -26.14 4.61 14.94
C THR A 77 -26.28 4.49 16.46
N SER A 78 -25.19 4.65 17.21
CA SER A 78 -25.26 4.70 18.68
C SER A 78 -26.08 5.89 19.17
N LYS A 79 -26.03 7.03 18.46
CA LYS A 79 -26.88 8.19 18.76
C LYS A 79 -28.36 7.87 18.53
N LEU A 80 -28.69 7.23 17.41
CA LEU A 80 -30.05 6.75 17.14
C LEU A 80 -30.53 5.75 18.23
N ALA A 81 -29.68 4.82 18.63
CA ALA A 81 -29.98 3.82 19.66
C ALA A 81 -30.23 4.48 21.02
N SER A 82 -29.38 5.44 21.41
CA SER A 82 -29.50 6.19 22.65
C SER A 82 -30.83 6.98 22.72
N ASN A 83 -31.18 7.63 21.61
CA ASN A 83 -32.44 8.37 21.44
C ASN A 83 -33.66 7.46 21.26
N THR A 84 -33.51 6.14 21.35
CA THR A 84 -34.58 5.14 21.14
C THR A 84 -35.23 5.17 19.75
N GLU A 85 -34.64 5.88 18.78
CA GLU A 85 -35.11 5.96 17.40
C GLU A 85 -35.07 4.57 16.73
N ILE A 86 -34.03 3.77 17.00
CA ILE A 86 -33.92 2.40 16.45
C ILE A 86 -35.03 1.50 17.00
N VAL A 87 -35.30 1.57 18.31
CA VAL A 87 -36.34 0.77 18.95
C VAL A 87 -37.71 1.12 18.35
N ALA A 88 -38.02 2.41 18.20
CA ALA A 88 -39.26 2.85 17.57
C ALA A 88 -39.40 2.34 16.12
N ILE A 89 -38.33 2.38 15.34
CA ILE A 89 -38.32 1.87 13.96
C ILE A 89 -38.60 0.35 13.95
N LEU A 90 -37.89 -0.44 14.75
CA LEU A 90 -38.04 -1.90 14.76
C LEU A 90 -39.42 -2.32 15.32
N SER A 91 -39.92 -1.64 16.36
CA SER A 91 -41.26 -1.89 16.92
C SER A 91 -42.40 -1.54 15.97
N SER A 92 -42.17 -0.71 14.95
CA SER A 92 -43.15 -0.41 13.90
C SER A 92 -43.28 -1.52 12.83
N GLY A 93 -42.63 -2.67 13.03
CA GLY A 93 -42.67 -3.82 12.11
C GLY A 93 -41.58 -3.78 11.03
N VAL A 94 -40.66 -2.82 11.08
CA VAL A 94 -39.52 -2.76 10.15
C VAL A 94 -38.48 -3.81 10.55
N SER A 95 -38.20 -4.77 9.67
CA SER A 95 -37.17 -5.77 9.94
C SER A 95 -35.77 -5.18 10.02
N PHE A 96 -34.88 -5.79 10.80
CA PHE A 96 -33.48 -5.37 10.91
C PHE A 96 -32.76 -5.34 9.55
N ASN A 97 -33.07 -6.30 8.66
CA ASN A 97 -32.56 -6.32 7.30
C ASN A 97 -32.98 -5.09 6.49
N ARG A 98 -34.21 -4.58 6.69
CA ARG A 98 -34.69 -3.35 6.05
C ARG A 98 -33.98 -2.12 6.62
N PHE A 99 -33.79 -2.07 7.94
CA PHE A 99 -33.02 -1.04 8.63
C PHE A 99 -31.56 -0.97 8.17
N LEU A 100 -30.94 -2.11 7.84
CA LEU A 100 -29.56 -2.19 7.36
C LEU A 100 -29.37 -1.63 5.94
N ARG A 101 -30.41 -1.62 5.08
CA ARG A 101 -30.31 -1.21 3.66
C ARG A 101 -29.67 0.17 3.44
N PRO A 102 -30.10 1.26 4.10
CA PRO A 102 -29.46 2.57 3.91
C PRO A 102 -27.97 2.59 4.26
N TYR A 103 -27.53 1.80 5.23
CA TYR A 103 -26.11 1.66 5.55
C TYR A 103 -25.34 0.96 4.45
N ILE A 104 -25.89 -0.10 3.85
CA ILE A 104 -25.25 -0.80 2.72
C ILE A 104 -25.20 0.07 1.47
N ILE A 105 -26.24 0.86 1.19
CA ILE A 105 -26.22 1.86 0.11
C ILE A 105 -25.11 2.89 0.37
N GLY A 106 -25.03 3.40 1.60
CA GLY A 106 -23.97 4.32 2.01
C GLY A 106 -22.57 3.72 1.90
N ALA A 107 -22.40 2.47 2.32
CA ALA A 107 -21.15 1.73 2.18
C ALA A 107 -20.77 1.53 0.71
N THR A 108 -21.75 1.29 -0.16
CA THR A 108 -21.54 1.15 -1.61
C THR A 108 -21.03 2.47 -2.21
N ILE A 109 -21.63 3.60 -1.85
CA ILE A 109 -21.19 4.93 -2.31
C ILE A 109 -19.73 5.19 -1.89
N ILE A 110 -19.42 4.95 -0.62
CA ILE A 110 -18.05 5.16 -0.12
C ILE A 110 -17.07 4.14 -0.72
N ALA A 111 -17.47 2.88 -0.90
CA ALA A 111 -16.63 1.85 -1.51
C ALA A 111 -16.27 2.19 -2.97
N ILE A 112 -17.22 2.71 -3.74
CA ILE A 112 -16.96 3.20 -5.10
C ILE A 112 -15.99 4.38 -5.05
N LEU A 113 -16.21 5.35 -4.14
CA LEU A 113 -15.30 6.48 -3.96
C LEU A 113 -13.89 6.03 -3.60
N MET A 114 -13.73 5.10 -2.65
CA MET A 114 -12.45 4.52 -2.26
C MET A 114 -11.77 3.84 -3.44
N LEU A 115 -12.51 3.07 -4.23
CA LEU A 115 -11.98 2.35 -5.39
C LEU A 115 -11.50 3.33 -6.46
N VAL A 116 -12.30 4.33 -6.81
CA VAL A 116 -11.92 5.38 -7.77
C VAL A 116 -10.70 6.15 -7.27
N MET A 117 -10.67 6.54 -5.99
CA MET A 117 -9.52 7.20 -5.40
C MET A 117 -8.27 6.31 -5.48
N ALA A 118 -8.35 5.06 -5.04
CA ALA A 118 -7.24 4.12 -5.03
C ALA A 118 -6.70 3.80 -6.43
N MET A 119 -7.55 3.85 -7.47
CA MET A 119 -7.14 3.58 -8.84
C MET A 119 -6.54 4.79 -9.56
N PHE A 120 -7.04 5.99 -9.32
CA PHE A 120 -6.72 7.16 -10.15
C PHE A 120 -6.13 8.35 -9.39
N ILE A 121 -6.57 8.62 -8.16
CA ILE A 121 -6.22 9.85 -7.43
C ILE A 121 -5.03 9.59 -6.51
N VAL A 122 -5.10 8.53 -5.71
CA VAL A 122 -4.08 8.12 -4.74
C VAL A 122 -2.72 7.88 -5.41
N PRO A 123 -2.59 7.23 -6.59
CA PRO A 123 -1.28 7.01 -7.20
C PRO A 123 -0.49 8.31 -7.46
N ASN A 124 -1.16 9.35 -7.95
CA ASN A 124 -0.53 10.65 -8.19
C ASN A 124 -0.12 11.33 -6.87
N ALA A 125 -0.97 11.26 -5.85
CA ALA A 125 -0.66 11.77 -4.52
C ALA A 125 0.50 11.01 -3.86
N SER A 126 0.50 9.67 -3.96
CA SER A 126 1.60 8.81 -3.49
C SER A 126 2.92 9.19 -4.15
N LYS A 127 2.92 9.54 -5.44
CA LYS A 127 4.12 9.97 -6.15
C LYS A 127 4.68 11.26 -5.54
N GLY A 128 3.86 12.31 -5.46
CA GLY A 128 4.30 13.60 -4.88
C GLY A 128 4.69 13.51 -3.41
N TYR A 129 3.96 12.70 -2.63
CA TYR A 129 4.28 12.41 -1.23
C TYR A 129 5.66 11.74 -1.08
N ASN A 130 5.91 10.65 -1.81
CA ASN A 130 7.16 9.91 -1.71
C ASN A 130 8.36 10.68 -2.29
N GLU A 131 8.17 11.45 -3.36
CA GLU A 131 9.21 12.32 -3.94
C GLU A 131 9.66 13.39 -2.94
N PHE A 132 8.73 14.02 -2.21
CA PHE A 132 9.06 14.98 -1.17
C PHE A 132 9.82 14.33 -0.02
N ILE A 133 9.35 13.18 0.48
CA ILE A 133 10.05 12.44 1.54
C ILE A 133 11.48 12.13 1.13
N PHE A 134 11.67 11.63 -0.10
CA PHE A 134 12.98 11.27 -0.61
C PHE A 134 13.90 12.49 -0.72
N LYS A 135 13.37 13.62 -1.22
CA LYS A 135 14.15 14.83 -1.48
C LYS A 135 14.51 15.60 -0.21
N TYR A 136 13.59 15.73 0.74
CA TYR A 136 13.71 16.66 1.86
C TYR A 136 13.68 16.01 3.26
N LEU A 137 13.16 14.78 3.42
CA LEU A 137 13.11 14.14 4.74
C LEU A 137 14.15 13.02 4.91
N LYS A 138 14.64 12.45 3.80
CA LYS A 138 15.64 11.38 3.78
C LYS A 138 16.95 11.78 3.10
N LYS A 139 17.21 13.07 2.90
CA LYS A 139 18.46 13.59 2.32
C LYS A 139 19.65 13.04 3.13
N GLY A 140 20.46 12.18 2.51
CA GLY A 140 21.66 11.59 3.13
C GLY A 140 21.48 10.29 3.92
N LYS A 141 20.27 9.81 4.20
CA LYS A 141 20.06 8.49 4.84
C LYS A 141 19.87 7.38 3.78
N GLN A 142 20.83 6.46 3.74
CA GLN A 142 20.80 5.19 2.99
C GLN A 142 19.71 4.26 3.52
N ASP A 143 18.44 4.64 3.35
CA ASP A 143 17.30 3.78 3.64
C ASP A 143 16.78 3.10 2.36
N ARG A 144 17.62 3.09 1.32
CA ARG A 144 17.42 2.18 0.21
C ARG A 144 17.97 0.84 0.67
N ILE A 145 17.19 -0.23 0.49
CA ILE A 145 17.74 -1.60 0.42
C ILE A 145 18.58 -1.67 -0.86
N THR A 146 19.63 -0.87 -0.95
CA THR A 146 20.56 -0.91 -2.05
C THR A 146 21.52 -2.06 -1.89
N SER A 147 21.52 -2.71 -0.73
CA SER A 147 22.33 -3.87 -0.44
C SER A 147 21.75 -5.16 -1.02
N ASN A 148 22.59 -5.99 -1.63
CA ASN A 148 22.24 -7.33 -2.14
C ASN A 148 21.04 -7.35 -3.10
N ILE A 149 21.08 -6.52 -4.14
CA ILE A 149 20.03 -6.48 -5.15
C ILE A 149 20.26 -7.63 -6.12
N PHE A 150 19.23 -8.45 -6.30
CA PHE A 150 19.20 -9.54 -7.27
C PHE A 150 18.03 -9.30 -8.22
N ASN A 151 18.35 -9.17 -9.51
CA ASN A 151 17.38 -8.94 -10.58
C ASN A 151 17.61 -9.97 -11.68
N GLN A 152 16.55 -10.61 -12.16
CA GLN A 152 16.60 -11.35 -13.40
C GLN A 152 16.20 -10.38 -14.54
N LEU A 153 16.82 -10.47 -15.71
CA LEU A 153 16.46 -9.59 -16.84
C LEU A 153 15.50 -10.29 -17.78
N ASN A 154 15.80 -11.56 -18.06
CA ASN A 154 15.07 -12.49 -18.91
C ASN A 154 15.15 -13.88 -18.25
N GLU A 155 14.49 -14.89 -18.81
CA GLU A 155 14.54 -16.28 -18.29
C GLU A 155 15.98 -16.77 -18.03
N ASN A 156 16.94 -16.32 -18.83
CA ASN A 156 18.31 -16.80 -18.81
C ASN A 156 19.34 -15.80 -18.22
N ASP A 157 18.98 -14.55 -17.96
CA ASP A 157 19.94 -13.49 -17.58
C ASP A 157 19.70 -13.01 -16.15
N PHE A 158 20.72 -13.06 -15.30
CA PHE A 158 20.64 -12.67 -13.88
C PHE A 158 21.69 -11.60 -13.55
N ILE A 159 21.32 -10.67 -12.70
CA ILE A 159 22.16 -9.60 -12.17
C ILE A 159 22.14 -9.63 -10.66
N TYR A 160 23.32 -9.50 -10.08
CA TYR A 160 23.50 -9.23 -8.66
C TYR A 160 24.39 -8.00 -8.46
N VAL A 161 24.03 -7.14 -7.51
CA VAL A 161 24.90 -6.06 -7.01
C VAL A 161 24.85 -6.01 -5.49
N SER A 162 26.00 -5.87 -4.85
CA SER A 162 26.07 -5.83 -3.38
C SER A 162 25.63 -4.49 -2.80
N SER A 163 25.85 -3.39 -3.51
CA SER A 163 25.33 -2.07 -3.14
C SER A 163 25.09 -1.21 -4.38
N PHE A 164 24.00 -0.46 -4.45
CA PHE A 164 23.71 0.47 -5.53
C PHE A 164 23.57 1.92 -5.02
N ASP A 165 24.11 2.89 -5.74
CA ASP A 165 23.94 4.32 -5.51
C ASP A 165 23.17 4.89 -6.70
N PRO A 166 21.88 5.20 -6.54
CA PRO A 166 21.08 5.66 -7.66
C PRO A 166 21.24 7.15 -7.97
N VAL A 167 21.86 7.92 -7.07
CA VAL A 167 22.21 9.33 -7.36
C VAL A 167 23.43 9.35 -8.27
N ARG A 168 24.44 8.55 -7.94
CA ARG A 168 25.67 8.43 -8.75
C ARG A 168 25.56 7.39 -9.88
N LYS A 169 24.41 6.72 -10.01
CA LYS A 169 24.15 5.59 -10.93
C LYS A 169 25.30 4.58 -10.95
N ASN A 170 25.76 4.18 -9.76
CA ASN A 170 26.94 3.32 -9.55
C ASN A 170 26.60 2.14 -8.63
N ALA A 171 27.00 0.92 -9.01
CA ALA A 171 26.83 -0.27 -8.17
C ALA A 171 28.17 -0.94 -7.85
N ASN A 172 28.25 -1.61 -6.71
CA ASN A 172 29.42 -2.35 -6.23
C ASN A 172 29.17 -3.86 -6.30
N LYS A 173 30.26 -4.62 -6.48
CA LYS A 173 30.29 -6.08 -6.67
C LYS A 173 29.22 -6.55 -7.68
N PHE A 174 29.29 -5.99 -8.88
CA PHE A 174 28.40 -6.37 -9.97
C PHE A 174 28.71 -7.79 -10.43
N THR A 175 27.67 -8.59 -10.60
CA THR A 175 27.72 -9.91 -11.22
C THR A 175 26.59 -10.00 -12.23
N PHE A 176 26.90 -10.50 -13.41
CA PHE A 176 25.94 -10.82 -14.45
C PHE A 176 26.16 -12.26 -14.88
N GLU A 177 25.12 -13.08 -14.85
CA GLU A 177 25.15 -14.50 -15.17
C GLU A 177 24.17 -14.77 -16.30
N ARG A 178 24.63 -15.44 -17.37
CA ARG A 178 23.78 -15.91 -18.46
C ARG A 178 23.77 -17.42 -18.48
N PHE A 179 22.58 -18.00 -18.49
CA PHE A 179 22.33 -19.43 -18.63
C PHE A 179 21.89 -19.74 -20.08
N ASN A 180 22.16 -20.95 -20.54
CA ASN A 180 21.58 -21.50 -21.76
C ASN A 180 20.18 -22.04 -21.48
N ASP A 181 19.42 -22.36 -22.52
CA ASP A 181 18.06 -22.91 -22.41
C ASP A 181 18.03 -24.25 -21.64
N ASP A 182 19.14 -25.00 -21.64
CA ASP A 182 19.34 -26.23 -20.86
C ASP A 182 19.67 -25.95 -19.37
N ASN A 183 19.50 -24.72 -18.90
CA ASN A 183 19.78 -24.26 -17.54
C ASN A 183 21.25 -24.44 -17.10
N THR A 184 22.18 -24.49 -18.07
CA THR A 184 23.63 -24.53 -17.84
C THR A 184 24.23 -23.13 -17.93
N LEU A 185 25.19 -22.77 -17.07
CA LEU A 185 25.80 -21.45 -17.08
C LEU A 185 26.70 -21.27 -18.33
N ASP A 186 26.35 -20.35 -19.24
CA ASP A 186 27.15 -19.99 -20.42
C ASP A 186 28.33 -19.11 -20.00
N PHE A 187 28.03 -17.95 -19.39
CA PHE A 187 29.06 -17.09 -18.87
C PHE A 187 28.64 -16.30 -17.64
N LYS A 188 29.66 -15.94 -16.86
CA LYS A 188 29.57 -15.07 -15.69
C LYS A 188 30.51 -13.89 -15.86
N ILE A 189 29.96 -12.68 -15.81
CA ILE A 189 30.71 -11.43 -15.70
C ILE A 189 30.69 -11.01 -14.23
N SER A 190 31.85 -10.65 -13.69
CA SER A 190 31.99 -10.05 -12.36
C SER A 190 32.82 -8.77 -12.46
N ALA A 191 32.45 -7.75 -11.71
CA ALA A 191 33.19 -6.50 -11.61
C ALA A 191 33.10 -5.93 -10.20
N ASN A 192 34.15 -5.24 -9.76
CA ASN A 192 34.12 -4.56 -8.46
C ASN A 192 33.11 -3.42 -8.44
N SER A 193 32.96 -2.71 -9.56
CA SER A 193 31.91 -1.73 -9.71
C SER A 193 31.45 -1.61 -11.16
N ILE A 194 30.20 -1.14 -11.32
CA ILE A 194 29.59 -0.77 -12.58
C ILE A 194 29.01 0.64 -12.43
N ARG A 195 29.28 1.52 -13.40
CA ARG A 195 28.75 2.89 -13.41
C ARG A 195 28.12 3.20 -14.76
N TRP A 196 26.97 3.86 -14.74
CA TRP A 196 26.37 4.46 -15.93
C TRP A 196 27.05 5.80 -16.27
N VAL A 197 27.53 5.95 -17.50
CA VAL A 197 28.13 7.19 -18.01
C VAL A 197 27.14 7.85 -18.96
N GLU A 198 26.48 8.90 -18.48
CA GLU A 198 25.34 9.54 -19.17
C GLU A 198 25.73 10.20 -20.50
N LYS A 199 26.93 10.82 -20.56
CA LYS A 199 27.44 11.49 -21.77
C LYS A 199 27.53 10.55 -22.97
N ASP A 200 27.96 9.32 -22.74
CA ASP A 200 28.28 8.35 -23.79
C ASP A 200 27.23 7.23 -23.87
N SER A 201 26.24 7.23 -22.96
CA SER A 201 25.21 6.16 -22.84
C SER A 201 25.79 4.75 -22.71
N ILE A 202 26.89 4.60 -21.97
CA ILE A 202 27.60 3.32 -21.77
C ILE A 202 27.71 2.93 -20.29
N TYR A 203 27.94 1.63 -20.07
CA TYR A 203 28.30 1.07 -18.77
C TYR A 203 29.81 0.91 -18.65
N ARG A 204 30.38 1.49 -17.60
CA ARG A 204 31.79 1.34 -17.24
C ARG A 204 31.94 0.35 -16.10
N LEU A 205 32.65 -0.76 -16.35
CA LEU A 205 33.01 -1.76 -15.35
C LEU A 205 34.46 -1.60 -14.91
N ILE A 206 34.70 -1.70 -13.60
CA ILE A 206 36.04 -1.64 -12.99
C ILE A 206 36.39 -3.00 -12.40
N LYS A 207 37.63 -3.48 -12.67
CA LYS A 207 38.11 -4.83 -12.34
C LYS A 207 37.18 -5.90 -12.89
N TYR A 208 36.99 -5.86 -14.20
CA TYR A 208 36.17 -6.78 -14.96
C TYR A 208 36.81 -8.17 -15.05
N LYS A 209 35.99 -9.20 -14.86
CA LYS A 209 36.33 -10.60 -15.09
C LYS A 209 35.15 -11.28 -15.77
N LYS A 210 35.34 -11.84 -16.95
CA LYS A 210 34.36 -12.72 -17.62
C LYS A 210 34.87 -14.14 -17.62
N ARG A 211 34.06 -15.06 -17.11
CA ARG A 211 34.28 -16.49 -17.16
C ARG A 211 33.27 -17.08 -18.11
N LYS A 212 33.71 -17.64 -19.24
CA LYS A 212 32.86 -18.41 -20.16
C LYS A 212 33.13 -19.90 -19.98
N ILE A 213 32.10 -20.71 -19.84
CA ILE A 213 32.21 -22.17 -19.66
C ILE A 213 32.09 -22.83 -21.04
N ILE A 214 32.99 -23.75 -21.34
CA ILE A 214 33.02 -24.52 -22.58
C ILE A 214 33.32 -25.98 -22.20
N GLY A 215 32.28 -26.80 -22.10
CA GLY A 215 32.38 -28.15 -21.55
C GLY A 215 32.94 -28.13 -20.12
N ASP A 216 33.99 -28.92 -19.86
CA ASP A 216 34.66 -28.98 -18.56
C ASP A 216 35.69 -27.86 -18.34
N SER A 217 35.96 -27.04 -19.36
CA SER A 217 36.95 -25.96 -19.30
C SER A 217 36.29 -24.59 -19.17
N ALA A 218 37.02 -23.63 -18.60
CA ALA A 218 36.56 -22.25 -18.49
C ALA A 218 37.60 -21.26 -19.02
N ILE A 219 37.17 -20.39 -19.92
CA ILE A 219 37.98 -19.28 -20.42
C ILE A 219 37.73 -18.06 -19.53
N ILE A 220 38.79 -17.46 -19.00
CA ILE A 220 38.73 -16.29 -18.14
C ILE A 220 39.37 -15.10 -18.85
N GLU A 221 38.60 -14.05 -19.09
CA GLU A 221 39.06 -12.76 -19.58
C GLU A 221 39.03 -11.74 -18.44
N THR A 222 40.13 -11.05 -18.19
CA THR A 222 40.23 -10.00 -17.17
C THR A 222 40.66 -8.68 -17.76
N LYS A 223 40.02 -7.58 -17.32
CA LYS A 223 40.34 -6.21 -17.73
C LYS A 223 40.22 -5.29 -16.53
N ASN A 224 41.14 -4.33 -16.40
CA ASN A 224 41.04 -3.32 -15.33
C ASN A 224 39.83 -2.39 -15.54
N ARG A 225 39.51 -2.09 -16.80
CA ARG A 225 38.37 -1.28 -17.21
C ARG A 225 37.75 -1.86 -18.47
N LEU A 226 36.43 -1.97 -18.50
CA LEU A 226 35.67 -2.31 -19.70
C LEU A 226 34.49 -1.35 -19.82
N ASP A 227 34.39 -0.68 -20.96
CA ASP A 227 33.21 0.11 -21.32
C ASP A 227 32.37 -0.74 -22.29
N THR A 228 31.10 -0.97 -21.97
CA THR A 228 30.19 -1.86 -22.72
C THR A 228 28.76 -1.33 -22.70
N LEU A 229 27.93 -1.88 -23.59
CA LEU A 229 26.48 -1.72 -23.55
C LEU A 229 25.85 -2.94 -22.89
N PHE A 230 24.77 -2.71 -22.15
CA PHE A 230 23.86 -3.74 -21.66
C PHE A 230 22.44 -3.37 -22.06
N THR A 231 21.59 -4.38 -22.23
CA THR A 231 20.18 -4.21 -22.59
C THR A 231 19.32 -3.68 -21.43
N PHE A 232 19.75 -3.89 -20.19
CA PHE A 232 19.03 -3.39 -19.01
C PHE A 232 19.26 -1.91 -18.77
N LYS A 233 18.35 -1.25 -18.04
CA LYS A 233 18.55 0.15 -17.59
C LYS A 233 19.11 0.14 -16.18
N ILE A 234 20.09 1.01 -15.89
CA ILE A 234 20.67 1.11 -14.54
C ILE A 234 19.62 1.39 -13.46
N ASP A 235 18.54 2.09 -13.82
CA ASP A 235 17.43 2.38 -12.92
C ASP A 235 16.60 1.13 -12.56
N ASP A 236 16.66 0.04 -13.34
CA ASP A 236 16.07 -1.25 -12.96
C ASP A 236 16.73 -1.81 -11.68
N LEU A 237 17.95 -1.38 -11.34
CA LEU A 237 18.64 -1.74 -10.09
C LEU A 237 18.15 -0.91 -8.89
N THR A 238 17.24 0.05 -9.04
CA THR A 238 16.63 0.70 -7.88
C THR A 238 15.54 -0.19 -7.28
N PRO A 239 15.67 -0.65 -6.02
CA PRO A 239 14.56 -1.26 -5.33
C PRO A 239 13.62 -0.12 -4.93
N VAL A 240 12.45 -0.09 -5.55
CA VAL A 240 11.45 0.91 -5.20
C VAL A 240 10.25 0.19 -4.65
N SER A 241 10.33 -0.11 -3.36
CA SER A 241 9.23 -0.72 -2.59
C SER A 241 7.93 0.09 -2.72
N TYR A 242 8.04 1.42 -2.91
CA TYR A 242 6.89 2.33 -3.03
C TYR A 242 6.38 2.54 -4.47
N ILE A 243 7.06 2.05 -5.53
CA ILE A 243 6.61 2.28 -6.92
C ILE A 243 5.22 1.71 -7.18
N ALA A 244 4.87 0.58 -6.55
CA ALA A 244 3.55 0.01 -6.77
C ALA A 244 2.41 0.93 -6.29
N GLU A 245 2.65 1.71 -5.24
CA GLU A 245 1.66 2.65 -4.70
C GLU A 245 1.50 3.90 -5.57
N THR A 246 2.50 4.24 -6.38
CA THR A 246 2.47 5.40 -7.31
C THR A 246 1.88 5.09 -8.67
N LYS A 247 1.62 3.81 -8.98
CA LYS A 247 1.05 3.38 -10.26
C LYS A 247 -0.46 3.23 -10.19
N ASN A 248 -1.16 3.68 -11.23
CA ASN A 248 -2.58 3.33 -11.41
C ASN A 248 -2.75 1.82 -11.68
N LEU A 249 -3.99 1.30 -11.71
CA LEU A 249 -4.20 -0.15 -11.82
C LEU A 249 -3.64 -0.75 -13.13
N TYR A 250 -3.78 -0.04 -14.25
CA TYR A 250 -3.31 -0.50 -15.56
C TYR A 250 -1.79 -0.55 -15.62
N GLU A 251 -1.14 0.52 -15.18
CA GLU A 251 0.31 0.61 -15.05
C GLU A 251 0.85 -0.40 -14.05
N LEU A 252 0.16 -0.62 -12.93
CA LEU A 252 0.54 -1.60 -11.92
C LEU A 252 0.48 -3.02 -12.48
N ASN A 253 -0.55 -3.37 -13.25
CA ASN A 253 -0.63 -4.68 -13.90
C ASN A 253 0.50 -4.88 -14.91
N LYS A 254 0.77 -3.88 -15.77
CA LYS A 254 1.89 -3.93 -16.72
C LYS A 254 3.23 -4.04 -16.00
N PHE A 255 3.40 -3.29 -14.91
CA PHE A 255 4.60 -3.30 -14.10
C PHE A 255 4.81 -4.65 -13.40
N ILE A 256 3.77 -5.24 -12.81
CA ILE A 256 3.84 -6.58 -12.21
C ILE A 256 4.22 -7.62 -13.26
N ALA A 257 3.64 -7.57 -14.47
CA ALA A 257 3.99 -8.49 -15.55
C ALA A 257 5.45 -8.32 -15.99
N ASP A 258 5.94 -7.07 -16.08
CA ASP A 258 7.34 -6.79 -16.40
C ASP A 258 8.30 -7.31 -15.33
N GLN A 259 8.01 -7.00 -14.06
CA GLN A 259 8.80 -7.43 -12.91
C GLN A 259 8.79 -8.95 -12.72
N ARG A 260 7.68 -9.62 -13.06
CA ARG A 260 7.59 -11.09 -13.05
C ARG A 260 8.47 -11.72 -14.14
N ARG A 261 8.50 -11.15 -15.36
CA ARG A 261 9.42 -11.59 -16.42
C ARG A 261 10.89 -11.36 -16.06
N LYS A 262 11.14 -10.26 -15.34
CA LYS A 262 12.44 -9.90 -14.75
C LYS A 262 12.74 -10.63 -13.42
N GLY A 263 12.00 -11.69 -13.06
CA GLY A 263 12.20 -12.48 -11.83
C GLY A 263 12.50 -11.67 -10.57
N ALA A 264 11.84 -10.51 -10.41
CA ALA A 264 12.14 -9.58 -9.33
C ALA A 264 11.76 -10.19 -7.97
N SER A 265 12.69 -10.16 -7.00
CA SER A 265 12.49 -10.73 -5.66
C SER A 265 11.33 -10.08 -4.89
N ASN A 266 11.02 -8.81 -5.18
CA ASN A 266 9.98 -8.04 -4.48
C ASN A 266 8.59 -8.11 -5.13
N ILE A 267 8.36 -9.06 -6.04
CA ILE A 267 7.08 -9.20 -6.77
C ILE A 267 5.87 -9.29 -5.83
N ASN A 268 6.03 -9.96 -4.69
CA ASN A 268 4.96 -10.13 -3.70
C ASN A 268 4.48 -8.81 -3.12
N THR A 269 5.37 -7.83 -2.93
CA THR A 269 5.01 -6.48 -2.46
C THR A 269 4.08 -5.79 -3.46
N TYR A 270 4.37 -5.90 -4.75
CA TYR A 270 3.59 -5.26 -5.81
C TYR A 270 2.23 -5.92 -6.00
N VAL A 271 2.21 -7.25 -5.95
CA VAL A 271 0.98 -8.04 -6.03
C VAL A 271 0.08 -7.80 -4.81
N LEU A 272 0.66 -7.62 -3.61
CA LEU A 272 -0.08 -7.28 -2.40
C LEU A 272 -0.83 -5.94 -2.54
N VAL A 273 -0.18 -4.90 -3.09
CA VAL A 273 -0.82 -3.59 -3.32
C VAL A 273 -2.05 -3.75 -4.23
N LYS A 274 -1.94 -4.55 -5.30
CA LYS A 274 -3.06 -4.84 -6.19
C LYS A 274 -4.23 -5.48 -5.43
N TYR A 275 -3.98 -6.54 -4.66
CA TYR A 275 -5.05 -7.23 -3.93
C TYR A 275 -5.69 -6.36 -2.86
N ARG A 276 -4.91 -5.52 -2.15
CA ARG A 276 -5.45 -4.56 -1.19
C ARG A 276 -6.45 -3.59 -1.83
N ARG A 277 -6.14 -3.05 -3.02
CA ARG A 277 -7.06 -2.14 -3.74
C ARG A 277 -8.42 -2.80 -4.04
N TRP A 278 -8.40 -4.07 -4.44
CA TRP A 278 -9.62 -4.84 -4.71
C TRP A 278 -10.38 -5.25 -3.44
N ALA A 279 -9.70 -5.36 -2.31
CA ALA A 279 -10.33 -5.68 -1.04
C ALA A 279 -11.00 -4.48 -0.36
N LEU A 280 -10.63 -3.23 -0.71
CA LEU A 280 -11.20 -2.02 -0.09
C LEU A 280 -12.74 -2.01 -0.04
N PRO A 281 -13.48 -2.32 -1.14
CA PRO A 281 -14.94 -2.38 -1.07
C PRO A 281 -15.45 -3.45 -0.10
N LEU A 282 -14.84 -4.63 -0.11
CA LEU A 282 -15.22 -5.74 0.75
C LEU A 282 -15.04 -5.38 2.23
N THR A 283 -13.90 -4.77 2.57
CA THR A 283 -13.63 -4.24 3.91
C THR A 283 -14.68 -3.22 4.34
N ALA A 284 -15.07 -2.29 3.45
CA ALA A 284 -16.10 -1.29 3.76
C ALA A 284 -17.45 -1.94 4.13
N PHE A 285 -17.88 -2.98 3.41
CA PHE A 285 -19.10 -3.72 3.75
C PHE A 285 -18.99 -4.48 5.06
N ILE A 286 -17.89 -5.20 5.28
CA ILE A 286 -17.65 -5.95 6.52
C ILE A 286 -17.70 -5.03 7.73
N LEU A 287 -16.96 -3.93 7.69
CA LEU A 287 -16.93 -2.94 8.76
C LEU A 287 -18.30 -2.29 8.94
N THR A 288 -19.02 -1.96 7.86
CA THR A 288 -20.40 -1.44 7.96
C THR A 288 -21.31 -2.36 8.74
N ILE A 289 -21.28 -3.67 8.43
CA ILE A 289 -22.13 -4.66 9.10
C ILE A 289 -21.77 -4.76 10.58
N ILE A 290 -20.47 -4.86 10.91
CA ILE A 290 -20.01 -4.88 12.30
C ILE A 290 -20.46 -3.61 13.03
N ALA A 291 -20.28 -2.45 12.42
CA ALA A 291 -20.61 -1.17 13.03
C ALA A 291 -22.09 -1.12 13.40
N VAL A 292 -22.98 -1.41 12.44
CA VAL A 292 -24.44 -1.39 12.68
C VAL A 292 -24.83 -2.44 13.72
N ALA A 293 -24.31 -3.66 13.63
CA ALA A 293 -24.65 -4.73 14.57
C ALA A 293 -24.28 -4.39 16.02
N VAL A 294 -23.10 -3.79 16.24
CA VAL A 294 -22.64 -3.42 17.58
C VAL A 294 -23.40 -2.20 18.12
N SER A 295 -23.61 -1.18 17.28
CA SER A 295 -24.12 0.12 17.71
C SER A 295 -25.64 0.24 17.74
N SER A 296 -26.36 -0.67 17.08
CA SER A 296 -27.83 -0.66 17.05
C SER A 296 -28.49 -1.05 18.38
N VAL A 297 -27.74 -1.71 19.27
CA VAL A 297 -28.24 -2.14 20.58
C VAL A 297 -27.99 -1.06 21.63
N LYS A 298 -29.05 -0.65 22.33
CA LYS A 298 -28.96 0.29 23.46
C LYS A 298 -28.29 -0.41 24.65
N ARG A 299 -27.07 0.01 25.01
CA ARG A 299 -26.32 -0.50 26.18
C ARG A 299 -26.28 0.54 27.31
N ARG A 300 -26.27 0.08 28.57
CA ARG A 300 -26.24 0.93 29.78
C ARG A 300 -24.99 1.84 29.88
N GLY A 301 -23.91 1.55 29.16
CA GLY A 301 -22.69 2.36 29.11
C GLY A 301 -22.71 3.56 28.15
N GLY A 302 -23.85 3.84 27.51
CA GLY A 302 -23.99 4.98 26.60
C GLY A 302 -23.20 4.85 25.28
N MET A 303 -23.13 5.96 24.53
CA MET A 303 -22.47 6.01 23.22
C MET A 303 -20.96 5.72 23.29
N GLY A 304 -20.30 6.13 24.39
CA GLY A 304 -18.85 6.01 24.54
C GLY A 304 -18.36 4.57 24.53
N VAL A 305 -19.12 3.62 25.12
CA VAL A 305 -18.74 2.20 25.14
C VAL A 305 -18.79 1.57 23.74
N ASN A 306 -19.80 1.92 22.94
CA ASN A 306 -19.89 1.43 21.56
C ASN A 306 -18.76 1.98 20.69
N LEU A 307 -18.39 3.25 20.89
CA LEU A 307 -17.24 3.87 20.23
C LEU A 307 -15.92 3.22 20.65
N ALA A 308 -15.70 2.99 21.94
CA ALA A 308 -14.49 2.34 22.44
C ALA A 308 -14.34 0.91 21.88
N PHE A 309 -15.43 0.13 21.88
CA PHE A 309 -15.44 -1.19 21.26
C PHE A 309 -15.14 -1.11 19.76
N GLY A 310 -15.78 -0.17 19.05
CA GLY A 310 -15.50 0.10 17.65
C GLY A 310 -14.02 0.38 17.40
N ILE A 311 -13.48 1.38 18.08
CA ILE A 311 -12.06 1.74 17.97
C ILE A 311 -11.17 0.51 18.22
N GLY A 312 -11.45 -0.29 19.25
CA GLY A 312 -10.75 -1.55 19.50
C GLY A 312 -10.79 -2.53 18.32
N VAL A 313 -11.98 -2.80 17.78
CA VAL A 313 -12.14 -3.68 16.59
C VAL A 313 -11.41 -3.12 15.37
N ALA A 314 -11.45 -1.81 15.15
CA ALA A 314 -10.74 -1.16 14.05
C ALA A 314 -9.21 -1.29 14.20
N PHE A 315 -8.68 -1.10 15.42
CA PHE A 315 -7.25 -1.31 15.69
C PHE A 315 -6.84 -2.77 15.48
N ILE A 316 -7.65 -3.73 15.92
CA ILE A 316 -7.38 -5.15 15.68
C ILE A 316 -7.40 -5.43 14.16
N TYR A 317 -8.34 -4.85 13.41
CA TYR A 317 -8.36 -4.99 11.95
C TYR A 317 -7.08 -4.47 11.30
N ILE A 318 -6.64 -3.26 11.68
CA ILE A 318 -5.40 -2.65 11.19
C ILE A 318 -4.19 -3.51 11.56
N PHE A 319 -4.16 -4.03 12.79
CA PHE A 319 -3.10 -4.90 13.26
C PHE A 319 -3.00 -6.17 12.39
N PHE A 320 -4.13 -6.84 12.13
CA PHE A 320 -4.16 -8.01 11.26
C PHE A 320 -3.73 -7.65 9.82
N ASP A 321 -4.28 -6.61 9.20
CA ASP A 321 -3.86 -6.20 7.85
C ASP A 321 -2.35 -5.89 7.79
N LYS A 322 -1.80 -5.25 8.83
CA LYS A 322 -0.37 -4.92 8.87
C LYS A 322 0.49 -6.17 9.01
N VAL A 323 0.16 -7.07 9.95
CA VAL A 323 0.89 -8.32 10.20
C VAL A 323 0.89 -9.21 8.96
N PHE A 324 -0.28 -9.49 8.40
CA PHE A 324 -0.39 -10.33 7.20
C PHE A 324 0.26 -9.67 5.98
N GLY A 325 0.17 -8.34 5.85
CA GLY A 325 0.87 -7.60 4.81
C GLY A 325 2.39 -7.70 4.92
N THR A 326 2.95 -7.60 6.13
CA THR A 326 4.40 -7.78 6.34
C THR A 326 4.84 -9.23 6.09
N LEU A 327 4.03 -10.22 6.47
CA LEU A 327 4.30 -11.63 6.17
C LEU A 327 4.37 -11.86 4.66
N ALA A 328 3.43 -11.35 3.87
CA ALA A 328 3.49 -11.49 2.41
C ALA A 328 4.72 -10.84 1.77
N GLN A 329 5.33 -9.84 2.42
CA GLN A 329 6.51 -9.15 1.90
C GLN A 329 7.83 -9.85 2.27
N GLN A 330 7.92 -10.43 3.47
CA GLN A 330 9.17 -11.00 4.01
C GLN A 330 9.23 -12.53 3.96
N THR A 331 8.08 -13.20 3.88
CA THR A 331 7.96 -14.66 3.88
C THR A 331 7.37 -15.11 2.54
N GLY A 332 7.56 -16.37 2.14
CA GLY A 332 6.92 -16.96 0.95
C GLY A 332 5.38 -17.05 1.03
N PHE A 333 4.75 -16.28 1.91
CA PHE A 333 3.32 -16.23 2.12
C PHE A 333 2.63 -15.54 0.94
N SER A 334 1.56 -16.15 0.45
CA SER A 334 0.85 -15.65 -0.72
C SER A 334 0.25 -14.26 -0.46
N PRO A 335 0.53 -13.25 -1.32
CA PRO A 335 -0.07 -11.92 -1.20
C PRO A 335 -1.59 -11.89 -1.24
N SER A 336 -2.22 -12.85 -1.94
CA SER A 336 -3.69 -12.95 -1.96
C SER A 336 -4.24 -13.39 -0.60
N LEU A 337 -3.62 -14.40 0.02
CA LEU A 337 -4.00 -14.89 1.34
C LEU A 337 -3.84 -13.81 2.42
N ALA A 338 -2.79 -13.00 2.33
CA ALA A 338 -2.55 -11.91 3.28
C ALA A 338 -3.69 -10.89 3.34
N VAL A 339 -4.39 -10.67 2.22
CA VAL A 339 -5.54 -9.76 2.15
C VAL A 339 -6.84 -10.49 2.46
N ILE A 340 -6.97 -11.75 2.03
CA ILE A 340 -8.20 -12.53 2.19
C ILE A 340 -8.42 -12.92 3.65
N ILE A 341 -7.39 -13.37 4.37
CA ILE A 341 -7.54 -13.92 5.73
C ILE A 341 -8.13 -12.90 6.70
N PRO A 342 -7.62 -11.66 6.83
CA PRO A 342 -8.23 -10.65 7.68
C PRO A 342 -9.69 -10.39 7.30
N ASN A 343 -10.01 -10.25 6.01
CA ASN A 343 -11.39 -10.01 5.57
C ASN A 343 -12.32 -11.19 5.86
N ILE A 344 -11.85 -12.44 5.77
CA ILE A 344 -12.65 -13.62 6.15
C ILE A 344 -12.91 -13.63 7.65
N ILE A 345 -11.88 -13.44 8.48
CA ILE A 345 -12.01 -13.44 9.95
C ILE A 345 -13.03 -12.38 10.39
N PHE A 346 -12.89 -11.17 9.89
CA PHE A 346 -13.82 -10.08 10.22
C PHE A 346 -15.18 -10.25 9.54
N GLY A 347 -15.25 -10.91 8.38
CA GLY A 347 -16.51 -11.30 7.75
C GLY A 347 -17.31 -12.31 8.57
N ILE A 348 -16.64 -13.30 9.15
CA ILE A 348 -17.25 -14.27 10.09
C ILE A 348 -17.74 -13.53 11.33
N LEU A 349 -16.93 -12.63 11.89
CA LEU A 349 -17.34 -11.78 13.01
C LEU A 349 -18.56 -10.91 12.67
N ALA A 350 -18.55 -10.29 11.49
CA ALA A 350 -19.66 -9.48 10.99
C ALA A 350 -20.95 -10.29 10.89
N PHE A 351 -20.87 -11.51 10.34
CA PHE A 351 -21.99 -12.42 10.21
C PHE A 351 -22.53 -12.86 11.58
N TYR A 352 -21.65 -13.26 12.51
CA TYR A 352 -22.01 -13.64 13.87
C TYR A 352 -22.71 -12.50 14.62
N LEU A 353 -22.14 -11.28 14.58
CA LEU A 353 -22.73 -10.11 15.21
C LEU A 353 -24.08 -9.72 14.58
N LEU A 354 -24.19 -9.84 13.25
CA LEU A 354 -25.43 -9.57 12.54
C LEU A 354 -26.54 -10.55 12.93
N GLN A 355 -26.24 -11.83 13.14
CA GLN A 355 -27.24 -12.79 13.62
C GLN A 355 -27.70 -12.48 15.04
N ASN A 356 -26.76 -12.11 15.91
CA ASN A 356 -27.09 -11.75 17.29
C ASN A 356 -27.91 -10.45 17.37
N ALA A 357 -27.68 -9.49 16.48
CA ALA A 357 -28.43 -8.23 16.46
C ALA A 357 -29.85 -8.35 15.85
N LYS A 358 -30.15 -9.44 15.15
CA LYS A 358 -31.49 -9.73 14.62
C LYS A 358 -32.43 -10.35 15.65
N ARG A 359 -31.87 -10.98 16.68
CA ARG A 359 -32.61 -11.50 17.83
C ARG A 359 -32.91 -10.35 18.78
#